data_AF-A0A369QFC4-F1
#
_entry.id   AF-A0A369QFC4-F1
#
_cell.length_a   1.000
_cell.length_b   1.000
_cell.length_c   1.000
_cell.angle_alpha   90.00
_cell.angle_beta   90.00
_cell.angle_gamma   90.00
#
_symmetry.space_group_name_H-M   'P 1'
#
loop_
_entity.id
_entity.type
_entity.pdbx_description
1 polymer ?
#
loop_
_entity_poly.entity_id
_entity_poly.type
_entity_poly.pdbx_seq_one_letter_code
_entity_poly.pdbx_strand_id
1 'polypeptide(L)'
;MKKFTFFLILIVVAIGFSCQSGKHSGVVKPDFPPFPDLDSLERANKVIGKNYIIVDSAANADFNYSLLNKFNSKMEAYNSLDSASVFFRPVSGVYKYYKFIAKYKGLAYGNVIREYNDILILKTDPDHNIIDAYQYTLEWGNILLPMIYTC
;
A
#
# COMPACT_ATOMS: atom_id res chain seq x y z
N MET A 1 15.48 40.22 -48.87
CA MET A 1 15.58 39.36 -50.08
C MET A 1 16.29 38.09 -49.64
N LYS A 2 15.82 36.84 -49.73
CA LYS A 2 14.86 36.14 -50.59
C LYS A 2 14.09 35.08 -49.77
N LYS A 3 12.89 34.75 -50.25
CA LYS A 3 12.02 33.63 -49.86
C LYS A 3 12.62 32.28 -50.28
N PHE A 4 12.41 31.21 -49.51
CA PHE A 4 12.38 29.79 -49.95
C PHE A 4 11.78 28.96 -48.79
N THR A 5 10.47 28.82 -48.67
CA THR A 5 9.59 27.79 -49.28
C THR A 5 9.97 26.34 -48.94
N PHE A 6 9.18 25.77 -48.03
CA PHE A 6 8.69 24.38 -47.89
C PHE A 6 9.49 23.23 -48.52
N PHE A 7 9.77 22.19 -47.72
CA PHE A 7 9.22 20.84 -47.99
C PHE A 7 9.13 20.01 -46.70
N LEU A 8 7.91 19.56 -46.42
CA LEU A 8 7.53 18.60 -45.40
C LEU A 8 7.94 17.20 -45.88
N ILE A 9 8.74 16.46 -45.10
CA ILE A 9 8.88 15.00 -45.31
C ILE A 9 8.60 14.32 -43.97
N LEU A 10 7.36 13.86 -43.84
CA LEU A 10 6.91 12.89 -42.85
C LEU A 10 7.48 11.53 -43.27
N ILE A 11 8.44 10.98 -42.53
CA ILE A 11 8.82 9.57 -42.67
C ILE A 11 8.02 8.78 -41.63
N VAL A 12 6.91 8.20 -42.07
CA VAL A 12 6.17 7.18 -41.32
C VAL A 12 6.92 5.87 -41.51
N VAL A 13 7.74 5.48 -40.54
CA VAL A 13 8.30 4.13 -40.49
C VAL A 13 7.23 3.22 -39.89
N ALA A 14 6.41 2.63 -40.75
CA ALA A 14 5.55 1.51 -40.37
C ALA A 14 6.43 0.26 -40.22
N ILE A 15 6.87 -0.03 -38.99
CA ILE A 15 7.44 -1.35 -38.67
C ILE A 15 6.26 -2.31 -38.58
N GLY A 16 5.98 -2.99 -39.69
CA GLY A 16 5.07 -4.13 -39.71
C GLY A 16 5.66 -5.26 -38.87
N PHE A 17 5.23 -5.38 -37.61
CA PHE A 17 5.36 -6.61 -36.86
C PHE A 17 4.39 -7.63 -37.48
N SER A 18 4.93 -8.45 -38.38
CA SER A 18 4.31 -9.69 -38.83
C SER A 18 4.11 -10.59 -37.61
N CYS A 19 2.90 -10.64 -37.08
CA CYS A 19 2.52 -11.57 -36.02
C CYS A 19 2.36 -12.96 -36.65
N GLN A 20 3.44 -13.75 -36.68
CA GLN A 20 3.35 -15.19 -36.93
C GLN A 20 2.55 -15.82 -35.78
N SER A 21 1.35 -16.30 -36.07
CA SER A 21 0.56 -17.08 -35.10
C SER A 21 1.20 -18.47 -34.93
N GLY A 22 2.14 -18.58 -34.01
CA GLY A 22 2.55 -19.86 -33.46
C GLY A 22 1.35 -20.48 -32.74
N LYS A 23 0.91 -21.67 -33.18
CA LYS A 23 -0.05 -22.49 -32.46
C LYS A 23 0.58 -22.90 -31.12
N HIS A 24 0.31 -22.14 -30.06
CA HIS A 24 0.66 -22.56 -28.72
C HIS A 24 -0.37 -23.58 -28.22
N SER A 25 0.16 -24.76 -27.93
CA SER A 25 -0.49 -25.86 -27.24
C SER A 25 -1.18 -25.39 -25.95
N GLY A 26 -2.34 -25.97 -25.66
CA GLY A 26 -3.23 -25.77 -24.52
C GLY A 26 -2.79 -24.78 -23.44
N VAL A 27 -3.39 -23.58 -23.45
CA VAL A 27 -3.43 -22.72 -22.27
C VAL A 27 -4.34 -23.43 -21.26
N VAL A 28 -3.75 -24.07 -20.26
CA VAL A 28 -4.46 -24.38 -19.02
C VAL A 28 -4.83 -23.03 -18.42
N LYS A 29 -6.10 -22.63 -18.56
CA LYS A 29 -6.62 -21.51 -17.79
C LYS A 29 -6.48 -21.92 -16.33
N PRO A 30 -5.79 -21.14 -15.48
CA PRO A 30 -5.84 -21.40 -14.06
C PRO A 30 -7.32 -21.34 -13.66
N ASP A 31 -7.84 -22.40 -13.05
CA ASP A 31 -9.14 -22.38 -12.38
C ASP A 31 -9.01 -21.43 -11.18
N PHE A 32 -9.15 -20.14 -11.44
CA PHE A 32 -9.31 -19.16 -10.38
C PHE A 32 -10.71 -19.37 -9.79
N PRO A 33 -10.86 -19.45 -8.45
CA PRO A 33 -12.18 -19.42 -7.84
C PRO A 33 -12.92 -18.17 -8.33
N PRO A 34 -14.26 -18.19 -8.39
CA PRO A 34 -15.04 -17.03 -8.79
C PRO A 34 -14.61 -15.80 -7.98
N PHE A 35 -14.46 -14.66 -8.66
CA PHE A 35 -14.18 -13.40 -7.97
C PHE A 35 -15.29 -13.14 -6.95
N PRO A 36 -14.94 -12.69 -5.74
CA PRO A 36 -15.93 -12.39 -4.72
C PRO A 36 -16.76 -11.19 -5.18
N ASP A 37 -18.03 -11.15 -4.75
CA ASP A 37 -18.96 -10.06 -5.08
C ASP A 37 -18.37 -8.71 -4.61
N LEU A 38 -17.87 -7.90 -5.55
CA LEU A 38 -17.27 -6.59 -5.27
C LEU A 38 -18.29 -5.66 -4.61
N ASP A 39 -19.58 -5.81 -4.93
CA ASP A 39 -20.64 -5.01 -4.31
C ASP A 39 -20.80 -5.38 -2.83
N SER A 40 -20.54 -6.64 -2.45
CA SER A 40 -20.55 -7.05 -1.04
C SER A 40 -19.41 -6.43 -0.24
N LEU A 41 -18.24 -6.29 -0.85
CA LEU A 41 -17.06 -5.66 -0.26
C LEU A 41 -17.29 -4.15 -0.12
N GLU A 42 -17.80 -3.51 -1.16
CA GLU A 42 -18.13 -2.08 -1.15
C GLU A 42 -19.20 -1.78 -0.10
N ARG A 43 -20.28 -2.58 -0.03
CA ARG A 43 -21.29 -2.46 1.03
C ARG A 43 -20.67 -2.64 2.42
N ALA A 44 -19.81 -3.63 2.61
CA ALA A 44 -19.17 -3.87 3.90
C ALA A 44 -18.26 -2.71 4.33
N ASN A 45 -17.46 -2.17 3.41
CA ASN A 45 -16.58 -1.04 3.67
C ASN A 45 -17.34 0.29 3.77
N LYS A 46 -18.49 0.43 3.12
CA LYS A 46 -19.39 1.59 3.27
C LYS A 46 -20.08 1.61 4.64
N VAL A 47 -20.38 0.42 5.20
CA VAL A 47 -20.95 0.29 6.55
C VAL A 47 -19.89 0.49 7.63
N ILE A 48 -18.71 -0.11 7.47
CA ILE A 48 -17.62 -0.03 8.46
C ILE A 48 -16.95 1.36 8.40
N GLY A 49 -16.75 1.89 7.19
CA GLY A 49 -15.91 3.04 6.89
C GLY A 49 -14.44 2.73 7.22
N LYS A 50 -13.50 3.09 6.34
CA LYS A 50 -12.08 3.08 6.73
C LYS A 50 -11.83 4.28 7.66
N ASN A 51 -12.21 4.12 8.91
CA ASN A 51 -12.18 5.16 9.93
C ASN A 51 -10.92 4.99 10.78
N TYR A 52 -10.00 5.93 10.64
CA TYR A 52 -8.81 5.98 11.49
C TYR A 52 -9.18 6.53 12.86
N ILE A 53 -8.95 5.73 13.89
CA ILE A 53 -9.06 6.15 15.29
C ILE A 53 -7.67 6.33 15.87
N ILE A 54 -7.45 7.41 16.62
CA ILE A 54 -6.22 7.58 17.41
C ILE A 54 -6.25 6.54 18.53
N VAL A 55 -5.21 5.72 18.60
CA VAL A 55 -5.06 4.69 19.64
C VAL A 55 -3.88 4.96 20.57
N ASP A 56 -2.98 5.87 20.19
CA ASP A 56 -1.80 6.24 20.97
C ASP A 56 -1.27 7.60 20.53
N SER A 57 -0.66 8.34 21.44
CA SER A 57 -0.03 9.62 21.17
C SER A 57 1.02 9.95 22.22
N ALA A 58 2.10 10.61 21.83
CA ALA A 58 3.15 11.04 22.75
C ALA A 58 3.70 12.42 22.36
N ALA A 59 3.96 13.25 23.37
CA ALA A 59 4.74 14.47 23.19
C ALA A 59 6.23 14.18 23.41
N ASN A 60 7.11 15.03 22.86
CA ASN A 60 8.57 14.86 22.95
C ASN A 60 9.00 13.46 22.47
N ALA A 61 8.45 13.06 21.33
CA ALA A 61 8.59 11.74 20.76
C ALA A 61 9.17 11.82 19.34
N ASP A 62 9.75 10.71 18.88
CA ASP A 62 10.10 10.48 17.48
C ASP A 62 9.84 9.02 17.13
N PHE A 63 9.91 8.70 15.84
CA PHE A 63 9.83 7.34 15.36
C PHE A 63 11.07 6.54 15.74
N ASN A 64 10.87 5.26 16.05
CA ASN A 64 11.98 4.33 16.18
C ASN A 64 12.42 3.83 14.80
N TYR A 65 13.16 4.65 14.05
CA TYR A 65 13.64 4.31 12.70
C TYR A 65 14.44 3.00 12.67
N SER A 66 15.18 2.67 13.74
CA SER A 66 15.93 1.41 13.84
C SER A 66 15.02 0.18 13.82
N LEU A 67 13.84 0.28 14.43
CA LEU A 67 12.81 -0.77 14.38
C LEU A 67 12.01 -0.72 13.09
N LEU A 68 11.55 0.46 12.65
CA LEU A 68 10.76 0.61 11.41
C LEU A 68 11.53 0.11 10.17
N ASN A 69 12.82 0.40 10.06
CA ASN A 69 13.65 -0.07 8.94
C ASN A 69 13.85 -1.60 8.96
N LYS A 70 13.61 -2.24 10.10
CA LYS A 70 13.68 -3.70 10.27
C LYS A 70 12.29 -4.34 10.27
N PHE A 71 11.24 -3.56 9.97
CA PHE A 71 9.87 -4.05 9.99
C PHE A 71 9.72 -5.26 9.07
N ASN A 72 10.03 -5.11 7.79
CA ASN A 72 9.88 -6.20 6.80
C ASN A 72 10.71 -7.44 7.15
N SER A 73 11.94 -7.28 7.66
CA SER A 73 12.84 -8.40 7.93
C SER A 73 12.59 -9.11 9.26
N LYS A 74 11.80 -8.52 10.16
CA LYS A 74 11.51 -9.11 11.49
C LYS A 74 10.04 -9.44 11.70
N MET A 75 9.12 -8.87 10.93
CA MET A 75 7.69 -9.05 11.12
C MET A 75 7.24 -10.51 10.95
N GLU A 76 7.94 -11.31 10.14
CA GLU A 76 7.67 -12.75 10.00
C GLU A 76 7.76 -13.51 11.34
N ALA A 77 8.49 -12.99 12.32
CA ALA A 77 8.58 -13.57 13.66
C ALA A 77 7.41 -13.19 14.59
N TYR A 78 6.53 -12.27 14.16
CA TYR A 78 5.43 -11.74 14.95
C TYR A 78 4.09 -12.26 14.43
N ASN A 79 3.46 -13.13 15.22
CA ASN A 79 2.21 -13.81 14.85
C ASN A 79 0.95 -12.99 15.21
N SER A 80 1.11 -11.81 15.82
CA SER A 80 -0.03 -10.97 16.22
C SER A 80 0.25 -9.47 16.22
N LEU A 81 -0.80 -8.66 16.07
CA LEU A 81 -0.78 -7.20 16.20
C LEU A 81 -0.19 -6.73 17.53
N ASP A 82 -0.55 -7.38 18.64
CA ASP A 82 0.00 -7.03 19.95
C ASP A 82 1.51 -7.17 19.97
N SER A 83 2.02 -8.24 19.35
CA SER A 83 3.45 -8.50 19.23
C SER A 83 4.12 -7.52 18.25
N ALA A 84 3.44 -7.16 17.15
CA ALA A 84 3.90 -6.19 16.16
C ALA A 84 3.84 -4.72 16.66
N SER A 85 3.07 -4.44 17.71
CA SER A 85 2.92 -3.10 18.29
C SER A 85 4.25 -2.47 18.69
N VAL A 86 5.27 -3.31 18.96
CA VAL A 86 6.63 -2.88 19.33
C VAL A 86 7.29 -2.02 18.25
N PHE A 87 7.02 -2.27 16.96
CA PHE A 87 7.59 -1.48 15.86
C PHE A 87 7.05 -0.06 15.81
N PHE A 88 5.86 0.16 16.34
CA PHE A 88 5.16 1.43 16.35
C PHE A 88 5.23 2.11 17.72
N ARG A 89 6.21 1.75 18.55
CA ARG A 89 6.47 2.45 19.81
C ARG A 89 7.35 3.67 19.53
N PRO A 90 6.95 4.87 19.99
CA PRO A 90 7.79 6.04 19.87
C PRO A 90 9.04 5.90 20.75
N VAL A 91 10.08 6.64 20.38
CA VAL A 91 11.26 6.91 21.23
C VAL A 91 11.26 8.37 21.65
N SER A 92 12.10 8.75 22.61
CA SER A 92 12.25 10.15 23.00
C SER A 92 12.74 11.00 21.82
N GLY A 93 12.16 12.19 21.67
CA GLY A 93 12.47 13.11 20.58
C GLY A 93 11.90 14.50 20.83
N VAL A 94 11.72 15.27 19.75
CA VAL A 94 11.24 16.67 19.82
C VAL A 94 9.87 16.88 19.17
N TYR A 95 9.27 15.84 18.60
CA TYR A 95 8.03 15.93 17.83
C TYR A 95 6.83 15.47 18.67
N LYS A 96 5.63 15.72 18.14
CA LYS A 96 4.41 15.03 18.60
C LYS A 96 4.20 13.79 17.74
N TYR A 97 4.00 12.66 18.38
CA TYR A 97 3.75 11.37 17.76
C TYR A 97 2.28 11.00 17.89
N TYR A 98 1.72 10.41 16.84
CA TYR A 98 0.36 9.85 16.86
C TYR A 98 0.33 8.52 16.12
N LYS A 99 -0.45 7.58 16.66
CA LYS A 99 -0.72 6.28 16.06
C LYS A 99 -2.23 6.12 15.87
N PHE A 100 -2.60 5.74 14.67
CA PHE A 100 -3.96 5.50 14.27
C PHE A 100 -4.12 4.06 13.80
N ILE A 101 -5.31 3.49 14.03
CA ILE A 101 -5.71 2.20 13.48
C ILE A 101 -7.02 2.37 12.73
N ALA A 102 -7.12 1.75 11.56
CA ALA A 102 -8.38 1.57 10.83
C ALA A 102 -8.60 0.08 10.53
N LYS A 103 -9.83 -0.40 10.71
CA LYS A 103 -10.23 -1.76 10.33
C LYS A 103 -11.05 -1.69 9.04
N TYR A 104 -10.78 -2.59 8.11
CA TYR A 104 -11.56 -2.69 6.87
C TYR A 104 -11.59 -4.12 6.35
N LYS A 105 -12.52 -4.41 5.43
CA LYS A 105 -12.57 -5.71 4.75
C LYS A 105 -11.94 -5.57 3.37
N GLY A 106 -11.07 -6.53 3.03
CA GLY A 106 -10.34 -6.57 1.76
C GLY A 106 -10.37 -7.97 1.16
N LEU A 107 -9.87 -8.08 -0.08
CA LEU A 107 -9.73 -9.37 -0.75
C LEU A 107 -8.34 -9.94 -0.52
N ALA A 108 -8.29 -11.13 0.04
CA ALA A 108 -7.08 -11.93 0.19
C ALA A 108 -6.85 -12.83 -1.03
N TYR A 109 -5.67 -13.43 -1.09
CA TYR A 109 -5.36 -14.47 -2.07
C TYR A 109 -6.40 -15.61 -2.00
N GLY A 110 -6.89 -16.04 -3.17
CA GLY A 110 -7.96 -17.03 -3.28
C GLY A 110 -9.38 -16.47 -3.18
N ASN A 111 -9.56 -15.15 -3.38
CA ASN A 111 -10.89 -14.51 -3.45
C ASN A 111 -11.68 -14.58 -2.15
N VAL A 112 -10.98 -14.65 -1.02
CA VAL A 112 -11.58 -14.68 0.32
C VAL A 112 -11.61 -13.26 0.89
N ILE A 113 -12.79 -12.83 1.36
CA ILE A 113 -12.90 -11.56 2.09
C ILE A 113 -12.29 -11.75 3.48
N ARG A 114 -11.28 -10.94 3.81
CA ARG A 114 -10.62 -10.92 5.13
C ARG A 114 -10.70 -9.54 5.77
N GLU A 115 -10.52 -9.52 7.08
CA GLU A 115 -10.35 -8.28 7.83
C GLU A 115 -8.86 -7.88 7.85
N TYR A 116 -8.62 -6.62 7.51
CA TYR A 116 -7.31 -5.99 7.49
C TYR A 116 -7.26 -4.88 8.53
N ASN A 117 -6.06 -4.61 9.03
CA ASN A 117 -5.81 -3.50 9.93
C ASN A 117 -4.77 -2.58 9.29
N ASP A 118 -5.14 -1.33 9.06
CA ASP A 118 -4.19 -0.31 8.67
C ASP A 118 -3.72 0.44 9.89
N ILE A 119 -2.41 0.53 10.04
CA ILE A 119 -1.73 1.34 11.04
C ILE A 119 -1.16 2.55 10.32
N LEU A 120 -1.53 3.74 10.79
CA LEU A 120 -0.92 5.00 10.35
C LEU A 120 -0.19 5.59 11.55
N ILE A 121 1.11 5.83 11.39
CA ILE A 121 1.89 6.61 12.36
C ILE A 121 2.27 7.93 11.72
N LEU A 122 2.18 9.01 12.48
CA LEU A 122 2.58 10.34 12.03
C LEU A 122 3.33 11.06 13.13
N LYS A 123 4.28 11.89 12.73
CA LYS A 123 4.91 12.86 13.62
C LYS A 123 4.72 14.26 13.09
N THR A 124 4.46 15.19 14.00
CA THR A 124 4.26 16.60 13.68
C THR A 124 5.23 17.47 14.46
N ASP A 125 5.51 18.65 13.93
CA ASP A 125 6.15 19.72 14.68
C ASP A 125 5.17 20.33 15.73
N PRO A 126 5.63 21.29 16.56
CA PRO A 126 4.77 21.96 17.53
C PRO A 126 3.56 22.69 16.91
N ASP A 127 3.68 23.17 15.67
CA ASP A 127 2.67 23.91 14.91
C ASP A 127 1.67 22.99 14.18
N HIS A 128 1.81 21.67 14.35
CA HIS A 128 0.98 20.62 13.76
C HIS A 128 1.19 20.41 12.25
N ASN A 129 2.34 20.84 11.70
CA ASN A 129 2.74 20.43 10.37
C ASN A 129 3.23 18.98 10.42
N ILE A 130 2.79 18.16 9.47
CA ILE A 130 3.24 16.77 9.34
C ILE A 130 4.69 16.80 8.86
N ILE A 131 5.58 16.20 9.65
CA ILE A 131 7.01 16.07 9.32
C ILE A 131 7.30 14.75 8.63
N ASP A 132 6.66 13.67 9.08
CA ASP A 132 6.84 12.34 8.52
C ASP A 132 5.65 11.45 8.89
N ALA A 133 5.35 10.47 8.04
CA ALA A 133 4.26 9.54 8.23
C ALA A 133 4.52 8.20 7.54
N TYR A 134 4.06 7.11 8.17
CA TYR A 134 4.11 5.78 7.60
C TYR A 134 2.75 5.10 7.72
N GLN A 135 2.32 4.43 6.65
CA GLN A 135 1.16 3.57 6.65
C GLN A 135 1.56 2.12 6.41
N TYR A 136 0.99 1.21 7.22
CA TYR A 136 1.19 -0.23 7.10
C TYR A 136 -0.15 -0.93 7.04
N THR A 137 -0.32 -1.83 6.07
CA THR A 137 -1.47 -2.72 5.98
C THR A 137 -1.09 -4.09 6.49
N LEU A 138 -1.79 -4.55 7.53
CA LEU A 138 -1.57 -5.86 8.13
C LEU A 138 -2.70 -6.83 7.74
N GLU A 139 -2.34 -7.84 6.94
CA GLU A 139 -3.13 -9.04 6.69
C GLU A 139 -2.89 -10.07 7.80
N TRP A 140 -3.96 -10.61 8.38
CA TRP A 140 -3.84 -11.72 9.30
C TRP A 140 -3.87 -13.04 8.54
N GLY A 141 -2.67 -13.59 8.32
CA GLY A 141 -2.46 -14.87 7.64
C GLY A 141 -1.23 -14.88 6.75
N ASN A 142 -0.05 -14.98 7.36
CA ASN A 142 1.22 -15.43 6.77
C ASN A 142 1.86 -14.64 5.60
N ILE A 143 1.23 -13.63 5.00
CA ILE A 143 1.88 -12.83 3.93
C ILE A 143 1.49 -11.35 4.07
N LEU A 144 2.49 -10.46 4.09
CA LEU A 144 2.31 -9.00 4.15
C LEU A 144 2.98 -8.32 2.95
N LEU A 145 2.27 -7.37 2.36
CA LEU A 145 2.79 -6.43 1.36
C LEU A 145 2.99 -5.05 2.01
N PRO A 146 4.23 -4.59 2.23
CA PRO A 146 4.47 -3.22 2.68
C PRO A 146 4.18 -2.24 1.53
N MET A 147 3.08 -1.48 1.61
CA MET A 147 2.90 -0.27 0.80
C MET A 147 3.42 0.93 1.60
N ILE A 148 4.70 1.24 1.44
CA ILE A 148 5.29 2.46 2.00
C ILE A 148 4.91 3.61 1.09
N TYR A 149 4.03 4.49 1.57
CA TYR A 149 3.83 5.81 0.97
C TYR A 149 4.71 6.81 1.72
N THR A 150 5.83 7.20 1.13
CA THR A 150 6.53 8.42 1.54
C THR A 150 5.86 9.59 0.84
N CYS A 151 5.26 10.51 1.59
CA CYS A 151 4.81 11.79 1.06
C CYS A 151 6.00 12.72 0.85
#